data_AF-A0A0F3IJG4-F1
#
_entry.id   AF-A0A0F3IJG4-F1
#
_cell.length_a   1.000
_cell.length_b   1.000
_cell.length_c   1.000
_cell.angle_alpha   90.00
_cell.angle_beta   90.00
_cell.angle_gamma   90.00
#
_symmetry.space_group_name_H-M   'P 1'
#
loop_
_entity.id
_entity.type
_entity.pdbx_description
1 polymer ?
#
loop_
_entity_poly.entity_id
_entity_poly.type
_entity_poly.pdbx_seq_one_letter_code
_entity_poly.pdbx_strand_id
1 'polypeptide(L)' 'NNHWIFRAVPDAPGQTELDFYVDFEFHNRMLQKIIETLFNEAVKRMVSAFEARARALYG' A
#
# COMPACT_ATOMS: atom_id res chain seq x y z
N ASN A 1 -6.74 -10.16 5.99
CA ASN A 1 -5.71 -9.61 6.91
C ASN A 1 -5.27 -8.25 6.40
N ASN A 2 -5.01 -7.26 7.27
CA ASN A 2 -4.55 -5.92 6.85
C ASN A 2 -3.54 -5.41 7.89
N HIS A 3 -2.27 -5.23 7.49
CA HIS A 3 -1.23 -4.72 8.38
C HIS A 3 -0.40 -3.62 7.74
N TRP A 4 -0.06 -2.65 8.58
CA TRP A 4 0.76 -1.49 8.26
C TRP A 4 1.84 -1.41 9.33
N ILE A 5 3.10 -1.51 8.92
CA ILE A 5 4.25 -1.46 9.81
C ILE A 5 5.14 -0.33 9.32
N PHE A 6 5.41 0.61 10.22
CA PHE A 6 6.32 1.73 9.97
C PHE A 6 7.62 1.44 10.72
N ARG A 7 8.71 1.30 9.97
CA ARG A 7 10.05 1.09 10.55
C ARG A 7 10.86 2.37 10.41
N ALA A 8 11.59 2.71 11.45
CA ALA A 8 12.60 3.76 11.38
C ALA A 8 13.74 3.29 10.47
N VAL A 9 14.28 4.19 9.66
CA VAL A 9 15.45 3.91 8.81
C VAL A 9 16.68 4.45 9.53
N PRO A 10 17.59 3.59 10.05
CA PRO A 10 18.67 4.03 10.94
C PRO A 10 19.57 5.11 10.34
N ASP A 11 19.86 5.01 9.04
CA ASP A 11 20.77 5.91 8.33
C ASP A 11 20.06 7.06 7.60
N ALA A 12 18.75 7.23 7.81
CA ALA A 12 17.95 8.26 7.14
C ALA A 12 16.98 8.95 8.12
N PRO A 13 17.47 9.91 8.92
CA PRO A 13 16.64 10.67 9.87
C PRO A 13 15.47 11.37 9.16
N GLY A 14 14.28 11.24 9.72
CA GLY A 14 13.06 11.80 9.14
C GLY A 14 12.42 10.94 8.04
N GLN A 15 13.00 9.80 7.70
CA GLN A 15 12.41 8.81 6.79
C GLN A 15 11.85 7.61 7.55
N THR A 16 10.89 6.94 6.93
CA THR A 16 10.32 5.68 7.44
C THR A 16 10.13 4.71 6.30
N GLU A 17 10.45 3.45 6.55
CA GLU A 17 10.07 2.34 5.68
C GLU A 17 8.63 1.95 6.02
N LEU A 18 7.75 1.94 5.02
CA LEU A 18 6.39 1.44 5.13
C LEU A 18 6.32 0.03 4.56
N ASP A 19 6.03 -0.94 5.42
CA ASP A 19 5.70 -2.32 5.06
C ASP A 19 4.18 -2.49 5.19
N PHE A 20 3.52 -2.72 4.05
CA PHE A 20 2.08 -2.83 3.95
C PHE A 20 1.68 -4.16 3.30
N TYR A 21 0.69 -4.81 3.89
CA TYR A 21 0.11 -6.03 3.38
C TYR A 21 -1.39 -6.02 3.58
N VAL A 22 -2.10 -6.42 2.54
CA VAL A 22 -3.52 -6.69 2.58
C VAL A 22 -3.80 -7.99 1.86
N ASP A 23 -4.68 -8.76 2.48
CA ASP A 23 -5.16 -10.05 2.00
C ASP A 23 -6.69 -9.97 1.94
N PHE A 24 -7.22 -10.24 0.75
CA PHE A 24 -8.63 -10.14 0.41
C PHE A 24 -9.04 -11.35 -0.44
N GLU A 25 -10.26 -11.82 -0.23
CA GLU A 25 -10.84 -12.93 -0.98
C GLU A 25 -12.29 -12.61 -1.29
N PHE A 26 -12.68 -12.82 -2.56
CA PHE A 26 -14.06 -12.70 -3.01
C PHE A 26 -14.72 -14.07 -3.08
N HIS A 27 -15.94 -14.16 -2.54
CA HIS A 27 -16.75 -15.37 -2.62
C HIS A 27 -17.04 -15.82 -4.07
N ASN A 28 -17.04 -14.90 -5.03
CA ASN A 28 -17.28 -15.19 -6.44
C ASN A 28 -15.96 -15.27 -7.22
N ARG A 29 -15.68 -16.44 -7.82
CA ARG A 29 -14.47 -16.70 -8.61
C ARG A 29 -14.29 -15.78 -9.82
N MET A 30 -15.37 -15.26 -10.40
CA MET A 30 -15.29 -14.29 -11.49
C MET A 30 -14.81 -12.93 -10.98
N LEU A 31 -15.38 -12.45 -9.86
CA LEU A 31 -14.95 -11.20 -9.23
C LEU A 31 -13.51 -11.29 -8.72
N GLN A 32 -13.15 -12.44 -8.14
CA GLN A 32 -11.77 -12.72 -7.71
C GLN A 32 -10.79 -12.54 -8.87
N LYS A 33 -11.03 -13.16 -10.03
CA LYS A 33 -10.16 -13.03 -11.22
C LYS A 33 -10.08 -11.60 -11.77
N ILE A 34 -11.20 -10.86 -11.76
CA ILE A 34 -11.22 -9.48 -12.22
C ILE A 34 -10.41 -8.58 -11.29
N ILE A 35 -10.52 -8.78 -9.98
CA ILE A 35 -9.74 -7.97 -9.05
C ILE A 35 -8.27 -8.37 -9.08
N GLU A 36 -7.92 -9.65 -9.18
CA GLU A 36 -6.53 -10.09 -9.32
C GLU A 36 -5.79 -9.38 -10.46
N THR A 37 -6.45 -9.16 -11.60
CA THR A 37 -5.84 -8.45 -12.74
C THR A 37 -5.68 -6.94 -12.50
N LEU A 38 -6.53 -6.35 -11.65
CA LEU A 38 -6.52 -4.92 -11.31
C LEU A 38 -5.74 -4.60 -10.03
N PHE A 39 -5.46 -5.61 -9.20
CA PHE A 39 -4.99 -5.42 -7.83
C PHE A 39 -3.64 -4.70 -7.78
N ASN A 40 -2.68 -5.11 -8.61
CA ASN A 40 -1.36 -4.48 -8.67
C ASN A 40 -1.48 -2.97 -8.96
N GLU A 41 -2.33 -2.58 -9.91
CA GLU A 41 -2.54 -1.19 -10.26
C GLU A 41 -3.28 -0.41 -9.17
N ALA A 42 -4.25 -1.05 -8.50
CA ALA A 42 -4.94 -0.45 -7.35
C ALA A 42 -3.97 -0.17 -6.18
N VAL A 43 -3.10 -1.14 -5.85
CA VAL A 43 -2.08 -0.99 -4.80
C VAL A 43 -1.10 0.13 -5.14
N LYS A 44 -0.56 0.15 -6.37
CA LYS A 44 0.32 1.24 -6.83
C LYS A 44 -0.34 2.60 -6.68
N ARG A 45 -1.59 2.75 -7.11
CA ARG A 45 -2.35 4.01 -6.96
C ARG A 45 -2.51 4.42 -5.51
N MET A 46 -2.81 3.47 -4.62
CA MET A 46 -2.96 3.75 -3.20
C MET A 46 -1.64 4.20 -2.56
N VAL A 47 -0.52 3.53 -2.88
CA VAL A 47 0.82 3.93 -2.41
C VAL A 47 1.19 5.31 -2.95
N SER A 48 0.99 5.57 -4.24
CA SER A 48 1.27 6.90 -4.81
C SER A 48 0.42 8.01 -4.18
N ALA A 49 -0.85 7.74 -3.85
CA ALA A 49 -1.70 8.70 -3.15
C ALA A 49 -1.21 8.96 -1.70
N PHE A 50 -0.76 7.91 -1.01
CA PHE A 50 -0.14 8.02 0.30
C PHE A 50 1.14 8.88 0.25
N GLU A 51 2.05 8.58 -0.68
CA GLU A 51 3.29 9.35 -0.90
C GLU A 51 3.00 10.81 -1.26
N ALA A 52 2.03 11.06 -2.14
CA ALA A 52 1.63 12.42 -2.51
C ALA A 52 1.10 13.20 -1.30
N ARG A 53 0.32 12.54 -0.43
CA ARG A 53 -0.16 13.17 0.81
C ARG A 53 0.97 13.42 1.79
N ALA A 54 1.90 12.47 1.94
CA ALA A 54 3.07 12.64 2.78
C ALA A 54 3.91 13.83 2.31
N ARG A 55 4.18 13.93 1.00
CA ARG A 55 4.89 15.08 0.41
C ARG A 55 4.18 16.40 0.66
N ALA A 56 2.85 16.43 0.55
CA ALA A 56 2.06 17.63 0.81
C ALA A 56 2.11 18.08 2.29
N LEU A 57 2.36 17.17 3.23
CA LEU A 57 2.42 17.46 4.67
C LEU A 57 3.84 17.70 5.18
N TYR A 58 4.82 17.00 4.62
CA TYR A 58 6.18 16.89 5.15
C TYR A 58 7.26 17.42 4.21
N GLY A 59 6.95 17.70 2.93
CA GLY A 59 7.88 18.22 1.92
C GLY A 59 8.59 17.13 1.12
#